data_AF-A0A7X5ZRQ9-F1
#
_entry.id   AF-A0A7X5ZRQ9-F1
#
_cell.length_a   1.000
_cell.length_b   1.000
_cell.length_c   1.000
_cell.angle_alpha   90.00
_cell.angle_beta   90.00
_cell.angle_gamma   90.00
#
_symmetry.space_group_name_H-M   'P 1'
#
loop_
_entity.id
_entity.type
_entity.pdbx_description
1 polymer ?
#
loop_
_entity_poly.entity_id
_entity_poly.type
_entity_poly.pdbx_seq_one_letter_code
_entity_poly.pdbx_strand_id
1 'polypeptide(L)'
;MAGVAVLFGAFSAVLVPQAAAQPATSTTTLTAEPPSPTFGDPVTLTATVTCAGAQPGGTAGFTTEGGSLGDAMLQPADPDTATAVLTVYGLAPGAHSITADYGGDASCAASTSDPVVVTVAAEESGPVTGSVDITEPTTLLPGTIVLGSVNISGAGALNAEGARIIGAVTATGGTGLRMCESTVLGRLSVSGMDGVVQIGDTDAGIPCEGNNIFGGAGFTNNTGYLELDDNRVLGSVTLTDNTTTISVPPDNPDATEVTANTIFGSLACTGNTPPPTNSGEPNTVYGSSTGQCAEL
;
A
#
# COMPACT_ATOMS: atom_id res chain seq x y z
N MET A 1 -58.49 -57.54 58.86
CA MET A 1 -57.18 -57.93 58.29
C MET A 1 -56.53 -56.68 57.71
N ALA A 2 -55.22 -56.58 57.87
CA ALA A 2 -54.41 -55.37 57.86
C ALA A 2 -54.47 -54.53 56.57
N GLY A 3 -54.44 -53.20 56.73
CA GLY A 3 -54.16 -52.25 55.67
C GLY A 3 -52.66 -52.15 55.41
N VAL A 4 -52.29 -52.05 54.13
CA VAL A 4 -50.93 -51.78 53.68
C VAL A 4 -50.84 -50.29 53.35
N ALA A 5 -50.10 -49.55 54.16
CA ALA A 5 -49.73 -48.17 53.87
C ALA A 5 -48.54 -48.15 52.90
N VAL A 6 -48.73 -47.58 51.71
CA VAL A 6 -47.64 -47.31 50.78
C VAL A 6 -47.11 -45.92 51.08
N LEU A 7 -45.87 -45.86 51.57
CA LEU A 7 -45.16 -44.63 51.89
C LEU A 7 -44.58 -44.04 50.60
N PHE A 8 -45.08 -42.90 50.13
CA PHE A 8 -44.45 -42.13 49.06
C PHE A 8 -43.26 -41.36 49.66
N GLY A 9 -42.05 -41.86 49.44
CA GLY A 9 -40.83 -41.11 49.74
C GLY A 9 -40.69 -39.93 48.79
N ALA A 10 -40.77 -38.71 49.29
CA ALA A 10 -40.44 -37.51 48.53
C ALA A 10 -38.92 -37.48 48.30
N PHE A 11 -38.48 -37.75 47.07
CA PHE A 11 -37.12 -37.43 46.65
C PHE A 11 -37.04 -35.92 46.39
N SER A 12 -36.42 -35.19 47.30
CA SER A 12 -35.95 -33.82 47.02
C SER A 12 -34.81 -33.91 46.02
N ALA A 13 -35.10 -33.59 44.76
CA ALA A 13 -34.06 -33.41 43.75
C ALA A 13 -33.25 -32.17 44.14
N VAL A 14 -32.00 -32.37 44.56
CA VAL A 14 -31.03 -31.28 44.64
C VAL A 14 -30.71 -30.89 43.20
N LEU A 15 -31.22 -29.75 42.73
CA LEU A 15 -30.71 -29.10 41.52
C LEU A 15 -29.27 -28.66 41.83
N VAL A 16 -28.30 -29.46 41.40
CA VAL A 16 -26.95 -28.95 41.24
C VAL A 16 -27.03 -27.97 40.07
N PRO A 17 -26.68 -26.68 40.23
CA PRO A 17 -26.56 -25.81 39.07
C PRO A 17 -25.46 -26.41 38.19
N GLN A 18 -25.85 -26.95 37.04
CA GLN A 18 -24.89 -27.36 36.03
C GLN A 18 -24.14 -26.08 35.62
N ALA A 19 -22.85 -26.03 35.93
CA ALA A 19 -22.01 -24.93 35.45
C ALA A 19 -22.20 -24.87 33.93
N ALA A 20 -22.64 -23.70 33.42
CA ALA A 20 -22.73 -23.49 31.98
C ALA A 20 -21.35 -23.83 31.39
N ALA A 21 -21.32 -24.75 30.42
CA ALA A 21 -20.08 -25.09 29.75
C ALA A 21 -19.48 -23.80 29.19
N GLN A 22 -18.21 -23.51 29.51
CA GLN A 22 -17.56 -22.34 28.96
C GLN A 22 -17.46 -22.50 27.43
N PRO A 23 -17.73 -21.45 26.65
CA PRO A 23 -17.53 -21.48 25.20
C PRO A 23 -16.09 -21.84 24.85
N ALA A 24 -15.91 -22.58 23.75
CA ALA A 24 -14.58 -22.91 23.25
C ALA A 24 -13.85 -21.64 22.78
N THR A 25 -12.53 -21.61 22.93
CA THR A 25 -11.71 -20.51 22.43
C THR A 25 -11.85 -20.38 20.91
N SER A 26 -12.00 -19.15 20.43
CA SER A 26 -11.99 -18.82 19.01
C SER A 26 -10.83 -17.90 18.65
N THR A 27 -10.45 -17.92 17.38
CA THR A 27 -9.49 -16.98 16.78
C THR A 27 -10.14 -16.35 15.55
N THR A 28 -10.05 -15.03 15.43
CA THR A 28 -10.51 -14.29 14.25
C THR A 28 -9.31 -13.76 13.47
N THR A 29 -9.27 -13.97 12.15
CA THR A 29 -8.33 -13.32 11.25
C THR A 29 -9.09 -12.44 10.26
N LEU A 30 -8.44 -11.39 9.77
CA LEU A 30 -9.01 -10.45 8.81
C LEU A 30 -8.09 -10.35 7.59
N THR A 31 -8.69 -10.28 6.41
CA THR A 31 -8.03 -9.86 5.18
C THR A 31 -8.84 -8.76 4.50
N ALA A 32 -8.17 -7.91 3.72
CA ALA A 32 -8.78 -6.85 2.94
C ALA A 32 -8.26 -6.91 1.50
N GLU A 33 -9.16 -6.81 0.52
CA GLU A 33 -8.80 -6.89 -0.91
C GLU A 33 -9.57 -5.83 -1.74
N PRO A 34 -8.87 -4.99 -2.53
CA PRO A 34 -7.42 -4.79 -2.52
C PRO A 34 -6.97 -4.05 -1.23
N PRO A 35 -5.73 -4.24 -0.75
CA PRO A 35 -5.21 -3.50 0.41
C PRO A 35 -4.91 -2.02 0.10
N SER A 36 -4.74 -1.67 -1.17
CA SER A 36 -4.45 -0.31 -1.63
C SER A 36 -5.43 0.13 -2.75
N PRO A 37 -6.71 0.35 -2.43
CA PRO A 37 -7.71 0.81 -3.40
C PRO A 37 -7.49 2.28 -3.81
N THR A 38 -8.08 2.69 -4.92
CA THR A 38 -8.23 4.11 -5.22
C THR A 38 -9.52 4.66 -4.61
N PHE A 39 -9.59 5.97 -4.35
CA PHE A 39 -10.80 6.57 -3.81
C PHE A 39 -12.03 6.26 -4.67
N GLY A 40 -13.05 5.67 -4.04
CA GLY A 40 -14.28 5.25 -4.71
C GLY A 40 -14.32 3.76 -5.08
N ASP A 41 -13.18 3.07 -5.10
CA ASP A 41 -13.15 1.62 -5.30
C ASP A 41 -13.73 0.86 -4.10
N PRO A 42 -14.35 -0.31 -4.34
CA PRO A 42 -14.77 -1.20 -3.26
C PRO A 42 -13.58 -1.90 -2.60
N VAL A 43 -13.66 -2.08 -1.28
CA VAL A 43 -12.76 -2.96 -0.53
C VAL A 43 -13.58 -4.10 0.05
N THR A 44 -13.15 -5.34 -0.21
CA THR A 44 -13.77 -6.53 0.36
C THR A 44 -13.00 -6.98 1.59
N LEU A 45 -13.65 -6.91 2.75
CA LEU A 45 -13.15 -7.35 4.03
C LEU A 45 -13.65 -8.77 4.29
N THR A 46 -12.75 -9.69 4.61
CA THR A 46 -13.09 -11.08 4.94
C THR A 46 -12.57 -11.42 6.33
N ALA A 47 -13.49 -11.59 7.27
CA ALA A 47 -13.20 -12.12 8.59
C ALA A 47 -13.33 -13.65 8.56
N THR A 48 -12.33 -14.38 9.05
CA THR A 48 -12.36 -15.83 9.22
C THR A 48 -12.29 -16.15 10.70
N VAL A 49 -13.32 -16.80 11.23
CA VAL A 49 -13.41 -17.21 12.63
C VAL A 49 -13.22 -18.71 12.70
N THR A 50 -12.26 -19.16 13.50
CA THR A 50 -12.02 -20.57 13.79
C THR A 50 -12.29 -20.84 15.27
N CYS A 51 -13.08 -21.86 15.58
CA CYS A 51 -13.47 -22.24 16.94
C CYS A 51 -13.31 -23.75 17.12
N ALA A 52 -12.44 -24.15 18.03
CA ALA A 52 -12.05 -25.56 18.13
C ALA A 52 -13.23 -26.44 18.58
N GLY A 53 -13.67 -27.38 17.73
CA GLY A 53 -14.71 -28.36 18.04
C GLY A 53 -16.14 -27.80 18.03
N ALA A 54 -16.36 -26.60 17.49
CA ALA A 54 -17.69 -26.03 17.31
C ALA A 54 -17.73 -25.09 16.11
N GLN A 55 -18.89 -25.07 15.45
CA GLN A 55 -19.13 -24.21 14.30
C GLN A 55 -19.48 -22.79 14.76
N PRO A 56 -18.68 -21.76 14.41
CA PRO A 56 -19.00 -20.38 14.77
C PRO A 56 -20.27 -19.89 14.06
N GLY A 57 -21.20 -19.28 14.80
CA GLY A 57 -22.41 -18.65 14.26
C GLY A 57 -22.46 -17.14 14.55
N GLY A 58 -23.53 -16.47 14.10
CA GLY A 58 -23.72 -15.04 14.39
C GLY A 58 -23.06 -14.12 13.36
N THR A 59 -22.48 -13.01 13.83
CA THR A 59 -21.93 -11.93 12.99
C THR A 59 -20.52 -11.56 13.41
N ALA A 60 -19.73 -11.09 12.44
CA ALA A 60 -18.50 -10.35 12.70
C ALA A 60 -18.74 -8.86 12.38
N GLY A 61 -18.38 -7.99 13.31
CA GLY A 61 -18.40 -6.54 13.13
C GLY A 61 -17.06 -6.06 12.60
N PHE A 62 -17.07 -5.10 11.69
CA PHE A 62 -15.87 -4.49 11.13
C PHE A 62 -15.78 -3.03 11.59
N THR A 63 -14.62 -2.64 12.11
CA THR A 63 -14.40 -1.29 12.64
C THR A 63 -13.09 -0.70 12.13
N THR A 64 -13.09 0.60 11.93
CA THR A 64 -11.94 1.48 11.67
C THR A 64 -11.79 2.46 12.84
N GLU A 65 -10.67 3.19 12.92
CA GLU A 65 -10.52 4.38 13.75
C GLU A 65 -11.65 5.42 13.57
N GLY A 66 -12.29 5.45 12.39
CA GLY A 66 -13.45 6.29 12.10
C GLY A 66 -14.79 5.78 12.64
N GLY A 67 -14.84 4.58 13.22
CA GLY A 67 -16.06 3.93 13.73
C GLY A 67 -16.41 2.62 13.04
N SER A 68 -17.66 2.18 13.18
CA SER A 68 -18.13 0.92 12.57
C SER A 68 -18.33 1.07 11.06
N LEU A 69 -17.77 0.11 10.30
CA LEU A 69 -17.99 -0.05 8.86
C LEU A 69 -19.24 -0.90 8.55
N GLY A 70 -19.68 -1.70 9.53
CA GLY A 70 -20.84 -2.58 9.43
C GLY A 70 -20.57 -3.97 9.98
N ASP A 71 -21.58 -4.83 9.90
CA ASP A 71 -21.52 -6.23 10.33
C ASP A 71 -21.81 -7.14 9.15
N ALA A 72 -21.20 -8.33 9.14
CA ALA A 72 -21.54 -9.39 8.20
C ALA A 72 -21.82 -10.71 8.92
N MET A 73 -22.77 -11.47 8.38
CA MET A 73 -23.17 -12.77 8.93
C MET A 73 -22.13 -13.83 8.59
N LEU A 74 -21.73 -14.61 9.60
CA LEU A 74 -20.83 -15.74 9.43
C LEU A 74 -21.51 -16.84 8.59
N GLN A 75 -20.86 -17.22 7.50
CA GLN A 75 -21.22 -18.35 6.65
C GLN A 75 -20.29 -19.52 6.96
N PRO A 76 -20.83 -20.72 7.19
CA PRO A 76 -20.05 -21.95 7.33
C PRO A 76 -19.05 -22.15 6.18
N ALA A 77 -17.77 -22.32 6.51
CA ALA A 77 -16.73 -22.72 5.55
C ALA A 77 -16.28 -24.16 5.82
N ASP A 78 -16.08 -24.50 7.09
CA ASP A 78 -15.71 -25.83 7.60
C ASP A 78 -16.47 -26.11 8.91
N PRO A 79 -16.42 -27.34 9.47
CA PRO A 79 -17.11 -27.67 10.73
C PRO A 79 -16.75 -26.77 11.91
N ASP A 80 -15.52 -26.26 11.93
CA ASP A 80 -14.96 -25.43 13.02
C ASP A 80 -14.63 -24.00 12.54
N THR A 81 -14.99 -23.64 11.30
CA THR A 81 -14.61 -22.36 10.68
C THR A 81 -15.78 -21.72 9.94
N ALA A 82 -15.95 -20.42 10.11
CA ALA A 82 -16.93 -19.63 9.37
C ALA A 82 -16.31 -18.31 8.87
N THR A 83 -16.83 -17.79 7.76
CA THR A 83 -16.36 -16.55 7.14
C THR A 83 -17.45 -15.50 7.07
N ALA A 84 -17.10 -14.25 7.35
CA ALA A 84 -17.98 -13.10 7.20
C ALA A 84 -17.34 -12.15 6.19
N VAL A 85 -18.11 -11.75 5.16
CA VAL A 85 -17.63 -10.92 4.07
C VAL A 85 -18.42 -9.61 4.04
N LEU A 86 -17.71 -8.49 4.11
CA LEU A 86 -18.27 -7.15 4.01
C LEU A 86 -17.56 -6.37 2.90
N THR A 87 -18.32 -5.87 1.93
CA THR A 87 -17.79 -4.93 0.93
C THR A 87 -18.11 -3.51 1.37
N VAL A 88 -17.08 -2.70 1.55
CA VAL A 88 -17.19 -1.27 1.89
C VAL A 88 -16.85 -0.42 0.69
N TYR A 89 -17.48 0.76 0.61
CA TYR A 89 -17.29 1.71 -0.48
C TYR A 89 -16.94 3.08 0.08
N GLY A 90 -16.15 3.85 -0.67
CA GLY A 90 -15.94 5.27 -0.38
C GLY A 90 -15.22 5.53 0.94
N LEU A 91 -14.30 4.65 1.33
CA LEU A 91 -13.30 5.01 2.33
C LEU A 91 -12.58 6.28 1.86
N ALA A 92 -12.45 7.27 2.74
CA ALA A 92 -11.78 8.52 2.39
C ALA A 92 -10.30 8.27 2.04
N PRO A 93 -9.64 9.11 1.24
CA PRO A 93 -8.20 8.97 0.99
C PRO A 93 -7.39 8.95 2.30
N GLY A 94 -6.38 8.08 2.37
CA GLY A 94 -5.52 7.86 3.54
C GLY A 94 -5.56 6.42 4.08
N ALA A 95 -4.79 6.18 5.13
CA ALA A 95 -4.68 4.87 5.78
C ALA A 95 -5.80 4.64 6.81
N HIS A 96 -6.47 3.48 6.71
CA HIS A 96 -7.52 3.01 7.61
C HIS A 96 -7.07 1.73 8.32
N SER A 97 -7.04 1.74 9.66
CA SER A 97 -6.70 0.56 10.46
C SER A 97 -7.97 -0.21 10.81
N ILE A 98 -8.20 -1.34 10.14
CA ILE A 98 -9.44 -2.10 10.23
C ILE A 98 -9.27 -3.36 11.09
N THR A 99 -10.21 -3.61 12.00
CA THR A 99 -10.32 -4.85 12.79
C THR A 99 -11.64 -5.56 12.52
N ALA A 100 -11.65 -6.88 12.72
CA ALA A 100 -12.85 -7.68 12.75
C ALA A 100 -13.09 -8.23 14.16
N ASP A 101 -14.28 -7.98 14.69
CA ASP A 101 -14.72 -8.34 16.03
C ASP A 101 -15.82 -9.40 15.95
N TYR A 102 -15.49 -10.61 16.40
CA TYR A 102 -16.47 -11.67 16.59
C TYR A 102 -17.03 -11.62 18.02
N GLY A 103 -18.32 -11.32 18.15
CA GLY A 103 -19.00 -11.16 19.44
C GLY A 103 -19.18 -12.45 20.26
N GLY A 104 -18.87 -13.62 19.68
CA GLY A 104 -19.10 -14.92 20.29
C GLY A 104 -20.54 -15.41 20.20
N ASP A 105 -20.75 -16.67 20.55
CA ASP A 105 -22.06 -17.30 20.67
C ASP A 105 -22.10 -18.29 21.87
N ALA A 106 -23.10 -19.17 21.92
CA ALA A 106 -23.25 -20.13 23.01
C ALA A 106 -22.14 -21.20 23.05
N SER A 107 -21.45 -21.43 21.94
CA SER A 107 -20.47 -22.49 21.74
C SER A 107 -19.04 -21.96 21.59
N CYS A 108 -18.88 -20.72 21.12
CA CYS A 108 -17.61 -20.09 20.78
C CYS A 108 -17.45 -18.75 21.50
N ALA A 109 -16.31 -18.55 22.16
CA ALA A 109 -15.97 -17.30 22.83
C ALA A 109 -15.75 -16.16 21.82
N ALA A 110 -15.91 -14.92 22.26
CA ALA A 110 -15.59 -13.74 21.46
C ALA A 110 -14.09 -13.64 21.15
N SER A 111 -13.73 -13.10 19.99
CA SER A 111 -12.35 -12.81 19.61
C SER A 111 -12.27 -11.63 18.63
N THR A 112 -11.11 -10.99 18.57
CA THR A 112 -10.83 -9.84 17.69
C THR A 112 -9.59 -10.17 16.86
N SER A 113 -9.58 -9.75 15.59
CA SER A 113 -8.41 -9.91 14.73
C SER A 113 -7.28 -8.93 15.06
N ASP A 114 -6.07 -9.23 14.60
CA ASP A 114 -5.06 -8.20 14.41
C ASP A 114 -5.55 -7.16 13.38
N PRO A 115 -5.10 -5.89 13.48
CA PRO A 115 -5.51 -4.86 12.54
C PRO A 115 -4.91 -5.08 11.14
N VAL A 116 -5.71 -4.84 10.11
CA VAL A 116 -5.29 -4.76 8.71
C VAL A 116 -5.38 -3.31 8.26
N VAL A 117 -4.28 -2.77 7.74
CA VAL A 117 -4.25 -1.40 7.20
C VAL A 117 -4.67 -1.42 5.74
N VAL A 118 -5.68 -0.63 5.40
CA VAL A 118 -6.12 -0.36 4.02
C VAL A 118 -5.79 1.08 3.70
N THR A 119 -4.98 1.33 2.67
CA THR A 119 -4.55 2.69 2.31
C THR A 119 -5.20 3.11 1.01
N VAL A 120 -6.11 4.08 1.08
CA VAL A 120 -6.88 4.56 -0.07
C VAL A 120 -6.15 5.71 -0.75
N ALA A 121 -5.85 5.57 -2.04
CA ALA A 121 -5.18 6.62 -2.79
C ALA A 121 -6.12 7.79 -3.12
N ALA A 122 -5.63 9.02 -2.97
CA ALA A 122 -6.29 10.22 -3.49
C ALA A 122 -6.15 10.29 -5.02
N GLU A 123 -7.10 10.94 -5.70
CA GLU A 123 -6.97 11.26 -7.12
C GLU A 123 -7.13 12.77 -7.34
N GLU A 124 -6.20 13.34 -8.10
CA GLU A 124 -6.27 14.72 -8.56
C GLU A 124 -6.49 14.73 -10.08
N SER A 125 -7.36 15.63 -10.55
CA SER A 125 -7.66 15.81 -11.97
C SER A 125 -7.89 17.27 -12.36
N GLY A 126 -7.61 17.59 -13.62
CA GLY A 126 -7.79 18.94 -14.16
C GLY A 126 -6.74 19.94 -13.65
N PRO A 127 -7.04 21.25 -13.65
CA PRO A 127 -6.11 22.26 -13.17
C PRO A 127 -6.11 22.34 -11.64
N VAL A 128 -4.97 22.04 -11.02
CA VAL A 128 -4.71 22.21 -9.59
C VAL A 128 -3.84 23.45 -9.39
N THR A 129 -4.27 24.42 -8.58
CA THR A 129 -3.52 25.68 -8.36
C THR A 129 -2.78 25.68 -7.03
N GLY A 130 -1.52 26.08 -7.04
CA GLY A 130 -0.68 26.12 -5.84
C GLY A 130 0.13 24.83 -5.68
N SER A 131 0.84 24.75 -4.54
CA SER A 131 1.61 23.56 -4.21
C SER A 131 0.68 22.41 -3.80
N VAL A 132 1.02 21.20 -4.26
CA VAL A 132 0.34 19.95 -3.89
C VAL A 132 1.26 19.18 -2.97
N ASP A 133 0.81 18.92 -1.75
CA ASP A 133 1.55 18.15 -0.75
C ASP A 133 1.03 16.71 -0.72
N ILE A 134 1.90 15.77 -1.07
CA ILE A 134 1.64 14.33 -1.13
C ILE A 134 2.15 13.70 0.16
N THR A 135 1.24 13.52 1.13
CA THR A 135 1.54 12.87 2.43
C THR A 135 1.00 11.44 2.52
N GLU A 136 0.15 11.06 1.58
CA GLU A 136 -0.48 9.75 1.42
C GLU A 136 -0.43 9.36 -0.07
N PRO A 137 -0.70 8.09 -0.43
CA PRO A 137 -0.79 7.70 -1.83
C PRO A 137 -1.74 8.59 -2.64
N THR A 138 -1.26 9.12 -3.75
CA THR A 138 -2.00 10.06 -4.61
C THR A 138 -1.68 9.78 -6.07
N THR A 139 -2.70 9.76 -6.90
CA THR A 139 -2.59 9.66 -8.35
C THR A 139 -2.91 11.00 -9.00
N LEU A 140 -1.99 11.52 -9.82
CA LEU A 140 -2.31 12.60 -10.77
C LEU A 140 -2.77 11.93 -12.06
N LEU A 141 -4.05 12.09 -12.39
CA LEU A 141 -4.64 11.45 -13.56
C LEU A 141 -4.14 12.10 -14.88
N PRO A 142 -4.24 11.41 -16.02
CA PRO A 142 -3.90 11.96 -17.33
C PRO A 142 -4.53 13.32 -17.60
N GLY A 143 -3.70 14.28 -18.04
CA GLY A 143 -4.12 15.64 -18.33
C GLY A 143 -4.23 16.57 -17.11
N THR A 144 -3.90 16.09 -15.91
CA THR A 144 -3.79 16.94 -14.71
C THR A 144 -2.72 18.01 -14.90
N ILE A 145 -3.04 19.26 -14.60
CA ILE A 145 -2.11 20.38 -14.68
C ILE A 145 -1.92 20.96 -13.28
N VAL A 146 -0.74 20.77 -12.70
CA VAL A 146 -0.39 21.38 -11.41
C VAL A 146 0.29 22.72 -11.67
N LEU A 147 -0.33 23.82 -11.26
CA LEU A 147 0.19 25.18 -11.32
C LEU A 147 0.92 25.52 -10.01
N GLY A 148 2.02 24.81 -9.75
CA GLY A 148 2.81 24.91 -8.54
C GLY A 148 3.76 23.74 -8.36
N SER A 149 4.39 23.64 -7.18
CA SER A 149 5.25 22.50 -6.85
C SER A 149 4.45 21.28 -6.41
N VAL A 150 5.03 20.10 -6.59
CA VAL A 150 4.55 18.87 -5.95
C VAL A 150 5.59 18.48 -4.90
N ASN A 151 5.17 18.33 -3.65
CA ASN A 151 6.04 18.01 -2.52
C ASN A 151 5.63 16.66 -1.92
N ILE A 152 6.54 15.69 -1.87
CA ILE A 152 6.28 14.35 -1.34
C ILE A 152 7.02 14.19 -0.01
N SER A 153 6.33 13.71 1.02
CA SER A 153 6.90 13.52 2.36
C SER A 153 6.14 12.46 3.17
N GLY A 154 6.73 12.01 4.27
CA GLY A 154 6.09 11.06 5.18
C GLY A 154 5.80 9.72 4.50
N ALA A 155 4.56 9.25 4.59
CA ALA A 155 4.10 8.02 3.92
C ALA A 155 3.70 8.25 2.45
N GLY A 156 3.86 9.47 1.94
CA GLY A 156 3.42 9.88 0.61
C GLY A 156 3.94 8.97 -0.50
N ALA A 157 3.05 8.64 -1.41
CA ALA A 157 3.38 7.99 -2.66
C ALA A 157 2.70 8.72 -3.82
N LEU A 158 3.43 9.01 -4.89
CA LEU A 158 2.88 9.69 -6.06
C LEU A 158 2.88 8.75 -7.26
N ASN A 159 1.73 8.57 -7.92
CA ASN A 159 1.65 8.04 -9.28
C ASN A 159 1.21 9.17 -10.21
N ALA A 160 2.10 9.67 -11.07
CA ALA A 160 1.79 10.72 -12.03
C ALA A 160 1.74 10.13 -13.44
N GLU A 161 0.57 10.15 -14.06
CA GLU A 161 0.35 9.62 -15.41
C GLU A 161 -0.09 10.75 -16.32
N GLY A 162 0.65 11.04 -17.39
CA GLY A 162 0.29 12.08 -18.36
C GLY A 162 0.10 13.47 -17.73
N ALA A 163 0.75 13.74 -16.59
CA ALA A 163 0.54 14.96 -15.81
C ALA A 163 1.51 16.07 -16.25
N ARG A 164 1.06 17.33 -16.18
CA ARG A 164 1.89 18.50 -16.44
C ARG A 164 2.07 19.33 -15.17
N ILE A 165 3.27 19.28 -14.61
CA ILE A 165 3.63 19.96 -13.36
C ILE A 165 4.41 21.24 -13.72
N ILE A 166 3.78 22.40 -13.51
CA ILE A 166 4.37 23.72 -13.72
C ILE A 166 5.06 24.20 -12.45
N GLY A 167 6.10 23.46 -12.05
CA GLY A 167 6.89 23.69 -10.86
C GLY A 167 7.89 22.56 -10.62
N ALA A 168 8.55 22.58 -9.47
CA ALA A 168 9.44 21.51 -9.06
C ALA A 168 8.65 20.33 -8.48
N VAL A 169 9.19 19.11 -8.66
CA VAL A 169 8.77 17.92 -7.92
C VAL A 169 9.85 17.63 -6.89
N THR A 170 9.50 17.66 -5.61
CA THR A 170 10.45 17.50 -4.50
C THR A 170 9.97 16.39 -3.57
N ALA A 171 10.71 15.30 -3.46
CA ALA A 171 10.50 14.28 -2.44
C ALA A 171 11.58 14.39 -1.36
N THR A 172 11.17 14.38 -0.09
CA THR A 172 12.06 14.39 1.08
C THR A 172 11.82 13.19 1.99
N GLY A 173 11.33 12.10 1.41
CA GLY A 173 10.79 10.90 2.05
C GLY A 173 9.55 10.44 1.30
N GLY A 174 9.15 9.18 1.50
CA GLY A 174 7.97 8.61 0.84
C GLY A 174 8.19 7.17 0.41
N THR A 175 7.06 6.50 0.17
CA THR A 175 7.01 5.06 -0.12
C THR A 175 6.88 4.77 -1.61
N GLY A 176 6.66 5.79 -2.45
CA GLY A 176 6.60 5.60 -3.90
C GLY A 176 6.65 6.90 -4.70
N LEU A 177 7.33 6.87 -5.84
CA LEU A 177 7.24 7.91 -6.85
C LEU A 177 7.30 7.24 -8.22
N ARG A 178 6.14 7.15 -8.88
CA ARG A 178 6.01 6.71 -10.25
C ARG A 178 5.63 7.89 -11.13
N MET A 179 6.36 8.09 -12.22
CA MET A 179 6.07 9.13 -13.21
C MET A 179 6.14 8.55 -14.62
N CYS A 180 5.04 8.66 -15.36
CA CYS A 180 4.91 8.16 -16.72
C CYS A 180 4.27 9.22 -17.61
N GLU A 181 4.77 9.36 -18.84
CA GLU A 181 4.30 10.30 -19.87
C GLU A 181 4.13 11.76 -19.34
N SER A 182 4.85 12.12 -18.28
CA SER A 182 4.62 13.35 -17.54
C SER A 182 5.64 14.44 -17.92
N THR A 183 5.25 15.70 -17.72
CA THR A 183 6.11 16.86 -17.96
C THR A 183 6.31 17.66 -16.69
N VAL A 184 7.57 17.85 -16.28
CA VAL A 184 7.97 18.71 -15.16
C VAL A 184 8.65 19.96 -15.70
N LEU A 185 7.99 21.11 -15.58
CA LEU A 185 8.56 22.43 -15.90
C LEU A 185 9.33 22.99 -14.71
N GLY A 186 10.26 22.20 -14.20
CA GLY A 186 11.05 22.49 -13.00
C GLY A 186 12.08 21.39 -12.74
N ARG A 187 12.72 21.45 -11.57
CA ARG A 187 13.65 20.41 -11.10
C ARG A 187 12.87 19.24 -10.52
N LEU A 188 13.35 18.02 -10.78
CA LEU A 188 13.00 16.82 -10.03
C LEU A 188 14.07 16.61 -8.94
N SER A 189 13.67 16.57 -7.68
CA SER A 189 14.58 16.38 -6.54
C SER A 189 14.02 15.31 -5.63
N VAL A 190 14.64 14.14 -5.61
CA VAL A 190 14.16 12.97 -4.87
C VAL A 190 15.19 12.59 -3.81
N SER A 191 14.78 12.65 -2.55
CA SER A 191 15.68 12.32 -1.45
C SER A 191 14.97 11.58 -0.33
N GLY A 192 15.66 10.60 0.27
CA GLY A 192 15.17 9.85 1.42
C GLY A 192 13.97 8.92 1.15
N MET A 193 13.67 8.60 -0.12
CA MET A 193 12.62 7.63 -0.46
C MET A 193 13.08 6.21 -0.10
N ASP A 194 12.23 5.43 0.56
CA ASP A 194 12.53 4.05 0.94
C ASP A 194 11.77 2.99 0.12
N GLY A 195 10.76 3.41 -0.65
CA GLY A 195 10.07 2.56 -1.62
C GLY A 195 10.48 2.80 -3.06
N VAL A 196 9.61 2.44 -4.00
CA VAL A 196 9.94 2.43 -5.45
C VAL A 196 9.93 3.84 -6.02
N VAL A 197 11.04 4.23 -6.66
CA VAL A 197 11.14 5.41 -7.51
C VAL A 197 11.29 4.94 -8.94
N GLN A 198 10.23 5.06 -9.74
CA GLN A 198 10.19 4.68 -11.15
C GLN A 198 9.86 5.92 -11.98
N ILE A 199 10.83 6.41 -12.74
CA ILE A 199 10.68 7.58 -13.59
C ILE A 199 10.86 7.11 -15.03
N GLY A 200 9.76 6.74 -15.69
CA GLY A 200 9.78 5.97 -16.93
C GLY A 200 10.19 4.50 -16.71
N ASP A 201 9.75 3.65 -17.63
CA ASP A 201 10.07 2.23 -17.80
C ASP A 201 9.41 1.76 -19.11
N THR A 202 10.23 1.50 -20.12
CA THR A 202 9.78 1.07 -21.45
C THR A 202 9.83 -0.45 -21.65
N ASP A 203 10.41 -1.20 -20.70
CA ASP A 203 10.83 -2.59 -20.90
C ASP A 203 10.16 -3.63 -19.97
N ALA A 204 9.27 -3.26 -19.04
CA ALA A 204 8.63 -4.25 -18.16
C ALA A 204 7.11 -4.11 -17.99
N GLY A 205 6.31 -4.90 -18.73
CA GLY A 205 4.97 -5.41 -18.34
C GLY A 205 3.80 -4.43 -18.17
N ILE A 206 4.01 -3.27 -17.54
CA ILE A 206 3.08 -2.14 -17.39
C ILE A 206 3.80 -0.91 -17.97
N PRO A 207 3.45 -0.45 -19.19
CA PRO A 207 4.21 0.60 -19.86
C PRO A 207 4.20 1.90 -19.04
N CYS A 208 5.39 2.45 -18.79
CA CYS A 208 5.59 3.76 -18.20
C CYS A 208 6.42 4.60 -19.17
N GLU A 209 5.78 5.29 -20.11
CA GLU A 209 6.53 6.08 -21.10
C GLU A 209 7.41 7.16 -20.46
N GLY A 210 8.53 7.47 -21.10
CA GLY A 210 9.50 8.45 -20.65
C GLY A 210 8.93 9.85 -20.40
N ASN A 211 9.57 10.58 -19.48
CA ASN A 211 9.10 11.89 -19.04
C ASN A 211 9.91 13.04 -19.66
N ASN A 212 9.32 14.24 -19.67
CA ASN A 212 10.00 15.48 -20.04
C ASN A 212 10.31 16.33 -18.81
N ILE A 213 11.58 16.40 -18.40
CA ILE A 213 12.03 17.17 -17.23
C ILE A 213 12.83 18.38 -17.71
N PHE A 214 12.26 19.57 -17.59
CA PHE A 214 12.88 20.82 -18.10
C PHE A 214 13.99 21.36 -17.18
N GLY A 215 14.03 20.93 -15.91
CA GLY A 215 15.15 21.18 -15.00
C GLY A 215 16.17 20.04 -15.02
N GLY A 216 16.99 19.98 -13.97
CA GLY A 216 17.78 18.78 -13.68
C GLY A 216 16.98 17.77 -12.85
N ALA A 217 17.52 16.55 -12.75
CA ALA A 217 17.00 15.52 -11.86
C ALA A 217 18.08 15.15 -10.82
N GLY A 218 17.73 15.09 -9.54
CA GLY A 218 18.65 14.74 -8.48
C GLY A 218 18.07 13.67 -7.58
N PHE A 219 18.84 12.63 -7.30
CA PHE A 219 18.47 11.49 -6.46
C PHE A 219 19.51 11.32 -5.37
N THR A 220 19.12 11.49 -4.11
CA THR A 220 20.05 11.49 -2.98
C THR A 220 19.56 10.68 -1.78
N ASN A 221 20.38 9.77 -1.24
CA ASN A 221 20.05 8.99 -0.04
C ASN A 221 18.71 8.22 -0.14
N ASN A 222 18.33 7.75 -1.32
CA ASN A 222 17.17 6.88 -1.47
C ASN A 222 17.57 5.43 -1.19
N THR A 223 16.75 4.68 -0.46
CA THR A 223 17.03 3.29 -0.05
C THR A 223 16.18 2.24 -0.77
N GLY A 224 15.15 2.64 -1.52
CA GLY A 224 14.31 1.73 -2.29
C GLY A 224 14.87 1.42 -3.69
N TYR A 225 14.04 0.85 -4.56
CA TYR A 225 14.37 0.69 -5.99
C TYR A 225 14.36 2.06 -6.68
N LEU A 226 15.35 2.33 -7.52
CA LEU A 226 15.45 3.58 -8.26
C LEU A 226 15.72 3.29 -9.73
N GLU A 227 14.83 3.78 -10.58
CA GLU A 227 14.87 3.66 -12.02
C GLU A 227 14.60 5.02 -12.67
N LEU A 228 15.42 5.34 -13.66
CA LEU A 228 15.28 6.47 -14.55
C LEU A 228 15.45 5.93 -15.98
N ASP A 229 14.35 5.72 -16.69
CA ASP A 229 14.31 5.14 -18.03
C ASP A 229 13.58 6.04 -19.06
N ASP A 230 14.13 6.12 -20.27
CA ASP A 230 13.59 6.84 -21.44
C ASP A 230 13.26 8.33 -21.22
N ASN A 231 13.88 8.97 -20.22
CA ASN A 231 13.54 10.37 -19.91
C ASN A 231 14.34 11.36 -20.75
N ARG A 232 13.69 12.49 -21.05
CA ARG A 232 14.35 13.67 -21.57
C ARG A 232 14.58 14.69 -20.46
N VAL A 233 15.82 14.84 -20.02
CA VAL A 233 16.22 15.77 -18.96
C VAL A 233 17.03 16.93 -19.54
N LEU A 234 16.52 18.15 -19.45
CA LEU A 234 17.18 19.34 -20.02
C LEU A 234 18.34 19.86 -19.15
N GLY A 235 18.38 19.52 -17.86
CA GLY A 235 19.46 19.83 -16.94
C GLY A 235 20.41 18.65 -16.71
N SER A 236 21.26 18.79 -15.68
CA SER A 236 22.12 17.69 -15.21
C SER A 236 21.33 16.68 -14.38
N VAL A 237 21.77 15.43 -14.44
CA VAL A 237 21.30 14.33 -13.60
C VAL A 237 22.38 13.98 -12.56
N THR A 238 21.99 13.88 -11.29
CA THR A 238 22.91 13.53 -10.21
C THR A 238 22.35 12.41 -9.34
N LEU A 239 23.15 11.39 -9.08
CA LEU A 239 22.82 10.29 -8.17
C LEU A 239 23.88 10.20 -7.06
N THR A 240 23.46 10.43 -5.82
CA THR A 240 24.37 10.52 -4.67
C THR A 240 23.90 9.60 -3.54
N ASP A 241 24.74 8.67 -3.11
CA ASP A 241 24.51 7.85 -1.91
C ASP A 241 23.17 7.08 -1.91
N ASN A 242 22.64 6.72 -3.08
CA ASN A 242 21.44 5.89 -3.17
C ASN A 242 21.80 4.41 -2.96
N THR A 243 20.99 3.67 -2.22
CA THR A 243 21.19 2.25 -1.94
C THR A 243 19.95 1.48 -2.38
N THR A 244 20.08 0.47 -3.22
CA THR A 244 18.92 -0.34 -3.63
C THR A 244 18.73 -1.50 -2.65
N THR A 245 17.65 -1.47 -1.86
CA THR A 245 17.33 -2.54 -0.87
C THR A 245 16.10 -3.39 -1.24
N ILE A 246 15.35 -2.98 -2.27
CA ILE A 246 14.14 -3.66 -2.76
C ILE A 246 14.41 -4.11 -4.19
N SER A 247 14.15 -5.38 -4.48
CA SER A 247 14.12 -5.93 -5.84
C SER A 247 12.68 -5.89 -6.36
N VAL A 248 12.45 -5.33 -7.55
CA VAL A 248 11.18 -5.41 -8.29
C VAL A 248 11.46 -6.28 -9.54
N PRO A 249 10.50 -7.09 -10.05
CA PRO A 249 10.48 -8.58 -10.14
C PRO A 249 11.78 -9.33 -10.62
N PRO A 250 11.88 -10.66 -10.44
CA PRO A 250 13.04 -11.39 -9.87
C PRO A 250 14.30 -11.61 -10.74
N ASP A 251 14.45 -10.98 -11.91
CA ASP A 251 15.45 -11.40 -12.92
C ASP A 251 16.53 -10.36 -13.29
N ASN A 252 16.56 -9.14 -12.73
CA ASN A 252 17.64 -8.18 -12.99
C ASN A 252 18.49 -7.95 -11.73
N PRO A 253 19.83 -8.16 -11.76
CA PRO A 253 20.66 -8.05 -10.56
C PRO A 253 20.74 -6.60 -10.10
N ASP A 254 19.91 -6.29 -9.10
CA ASP A 254 20.05 -5.29 -8.05
C ASP A 254 20.95 -4.10 -8.43
N ALA A 255 20.45 -3.09 -9.13
CA ALA A 255 21.13 -1.79 -9.21
C ALA A 255 20.13 -0.66 -9.44
N THR A 256 20.56 0.55 -9.10
CA THR A 256 19.92 1.75 -9.62
C THR A 256 20.02 1.76 -11.15
N GLU A 257 18.89 1.85 -11.84
CA GLU A 257 18.87 1.83 -13.30
C GLU A 257 18.80 3.26 -13.84
N VAL A 258 19.76 3.62 -14.69
CA VAL A 258 19.81 4.89 -15.42
C VAL A 258 20.05 4.52 -16.87
N THR A 259 18.98 4.35 -17.62
CA THR A 259 18.98 3.70 -18.93
C THR A 259 18.19 4.52 -19.95
N ALA A 260 18.58 4.44 -21.23
CA ALA A 260 17.93 5.09 -22.38
C ALA A 260 17.63 6.61 -22.28
N ASN A 261 18.16 7.33 -21.30
CA ASN A 261 17.81 8.74 -21.10
C ASN A 261 18.53 9.65 -22.10
N THR A 262 17.86 10.75 -22.48
CA THR A 262 18.49 11.90 -23.15
C THR A 262 18.74 13.02 -22.15
N ILE A 263 20.00 13.26 -21.79
CA ILE A 263 20.42 14.22 -20.77
C ILE A 263 21.21 15.36 -21.43
N PHE A 264 20.65 16.57 -21.41
CA PHE A 264 21.30 17.75 -22.00
C PHE A 264 22.37 18.38 -21.08
N GLY A 265 22.39 18.03 -19.79
CA GLY A 265 23.44 18.38 -18.85
C GLY A 265 24.49 17.28 -18.64
N SER A 266 25.17 17.33 -17.49
CA SER A 266 26.09 16.27 -17.07
C SER A 266 25.35 15.14 -16.34
N LEU A 267 25.90 13.93 -16.40
CA LEU A 267 25.49 12.79 -15.59
C LEU A 267 26.59 12.51 -14.54
N ALA A 268 26.28 12.60 -13.26
CA ALA A 268 27.26 12.44 -12.20
C ALA A 268 26.75 11.53 -11.09
N CYS A 269 27.55 10.51 -10.74
CA CYS A 269 27.16 9.51 -9.75
C CYS A 269 28.26 9.25 -8.75
N THR A 270 27.93 9.26 -7.46
CA THR A 270 28.87 9.01 -6.37
C THR A 270 28.20 8.28 -5.21
N GLY A 271 28.90 7.33 -4.60
CA GLY A 271 28.45 6.65 -3.38
C GLY A 271 27.22 5.75 -3.51
N ASN A 272 26.68 5.54 -4.72
CA ASN A 272 25.52 4.67 -4.92
C ASN A 272 25.92 3.20 -4.73
N THR A 273 25.06 2.41 -4.09
CA THR A 273 25.31 1.01 -3.78
C THR A 273 24.12 0.12 -4.16
N PRO A 274 24.26 -0.75 -5.16
CA PRO A 274 25.42 -0.86 -6.05
C PRO A 274 25.50 0.32 -7.05
N PRO A 275 26.63 0.47 -7.77
CA PRO A 275 26.78 1.50 -8.80
C PRO A 275 25.66 1.41 -9.84
N PRO A 276 25.21 2.54 -10.41
CA PRO A 276 24.11 2.51 -11.38
C PRO A 276 24.50 1.78 -12.68
N THR A 277 23.51 1.18 -13.34
CA THR A 277 23.65 0.45 -14.61
C THR A 277 22.80 1.10 -15.70
N ASN A 278 23.05 0.77 -16.96
CA ASN A 278 22.20 1.19 -18.09
C ASN A 278 21.45 0.00 -18.73
N SER A 279 21.45 -1.16 -18.09
CA SER A 279 20.72 -2.37 -18.53
C SER A 279 20.89 -2.78 -20.01
N GLY A 280 21.96 -2.32 -20.67
CA GLY A 280 22.21 -2.57 -22.10
C GLY A 280 21.77 -1.44 -23.04
N GLU A 281 20.97 -0.48 -22.56
CA GLU A 281 20.45 0.65 -23.32
C GLU A 281 21.10 1.97 -22.84
N PRO A 282 22.14 2.47 -23.52
CA PRO A 282 22.98 3.55 -23.03
C PRO A 282 22.28 4.92 -23.02
N ASN A 283 22.73 5.78 -22.12
CA ASN A 283 22.24 7.15 -22.07
C ASN A 283 22.88 8.01 -23.17
N THR A 284 22.12 8.98 -23.69
CA THR A 284 22.65 10.07 -24.52
C THR A 284 22.92 11.29 -23.64
N VAL A 285 24.18 11.48 -23.24
CA VAL A 285 24.62 12.61 -22.39
C VAL A 285 25.37 13.65 -23.22
N TYR A 286 24.88 14.90 -23.22
CA TYR A 286 25.53 16.01 -23.95
C TYR A 286 26.58 16.76 -23.12
N GLY A 287 26.54 16.63 -21.79
CA GLY A 287 27.58 17.11 -20.88
C GLY A 287 28.67 16.06 -20.63
N SER A 288 29.14 15.98 -19.38
CA SER A 288 30.12 14.98 -18.95
C SER A 288 29.45 13.87 -18.14
N SER A 289 29.80 12.62 -18.42
CA SER A 289 29.53 11.48 -17.53
C SER A 289 30.69 11.30 -16.54
N THR A 290 30.41 11.22 -15.24
CA THR A 290 31.46 11.21 -14.19
C THR A 290 31.14 10.28 -13.02
N GLY A 291 32.19 9.86 -12.30
CA GLY A 291 32.09 8.99 -11.13
C GLY A 291 31.63 7.59 -11.50
N GLN A 292 30.67 7.04 -10.77
CA GLN A 292 30.10 5.71 -11.03
C GLN A 292 29.34 5.63 -12.36
N CYS A 293 28.96 6.77 -12.94
CA CYS A 293 28.24 6.83 -14.21
C CYS A 293 29.13 7.17 -15.41
N ALA A 294 30.46 7.12 -15.26
CA ALA A 294 31.38 7.47 -16.35
C ALA A 294 31.23 6.60 -17.61
N GLU A 295 30.70 5.39 -17.46
CA GLU A 295 30.52 4.39 -18.53
C GLU A 295 29.04 4.14 -18.90
N LEU A 296 28.09 4.95 -18.39
CA LEU A 296 26.65 4.80 -18.64
C LEU A 296 26.11 5.63 -19.80
#